data_AF-A0A0P9F7Y7-F1
#
_entry.id   AF-A0A0P9F7Y7-F1
#
_cell.length_a   1.000
_cell.length_b   1.000
_cell.length_c   1.000
_cell.angle_alpha   90.00
_cell.angle_beta   90.00
_cell.angle_gamma   90.00
#
_symmetry.space_group_name_H-M   'P 1'
#
loop_
_entity.id
_entity.type
_entity.pdbx_description
1 polymer ?
#
loop_
_entity_poly.entity_id
_entity_poly.type
_entity_poly.pdbx_seq_one_letter_code
_entity_poly.pdbx_strand_id
1 'polypeptide(L)'
;SLPARHHSLRAVVDHSWQLLDADAQGALSCLSVFQGSFTREAAAQVAGASLPALATLVDKSLLRRVSGGQYALHEVIRQYAGARLREQGDGWDTARDQHAAYYLERVAEREARIKGPEQAPAVAEIVAEIDNIRAAWSWAIAHGQLAALGRAAETMQWFYEFRGWFGEGATLFGQALNPLRANAAEPGGQRLLGRMLGHYGYLAIRHGAYAESYAALAESEAPLAAVGDQLGLGRTLQYQMSAALWGRNYAETQRLLERCFELLPATGDVHVRAMCLVLASDCAFAQGQLDESERERL
;
A
#
# COMPACT_ATOMS: atom_id res chain seq x y z
N SER A 1 -32.76 15.20 -7.77
CA SER A 1 -32.67 15.64 -9.18
C SER A 1 -31.28 16.19 -9.42
N LEU A 2 -30.59 15.74 -10.49
CA LEU A 2 -29.26 16.25 -10.82
C LEU A 2 -29.40 17.63 -11.50
N PRO A 3 -28.53 18.62 -11.21
CA PRO A 3 -28.63 19.96 -11.79
C PRO A 3 -28.55 19.93 -13.33
N ALA A 4 -29.30 20.80 -14.02
CA ALA A 4 -29.45 20.82 -15.48
C ALA A 4 -28.12 20.81 -16.29
N ARG A 5 -27.02 21.34 -15.73
CA ARG A 5 -25.67 21.28 -16.35
C ARG A 5 -25.09 19.86 -16.45
N HIS A 6 -25.45 18.95 -15.54
CA HIS A 6 -25.00 17.56 -15.61
C HIS A 6 -25.76 16.75 -16.68
N HIS A 7 -27.01 17.12 -16.97
CA HIS A 7 -27.78 16.48 -18.03
C HIS A 7 -27.21 16.77 -19.42
N SER A 8 -26.79 18.02 -19.70
CA SER A 8 -26.19 18.37 -20.99
C SER A 8 -24.82 17.68 -21.18
N LEU A 9 -24.00 17.62 -20.14
CA LEU A 9 -22.69 16.96 -20.24
C LEU A 9 -22.82 15.44 -20.44
N ARG A 10 -23.80 14.80 -19.78
CA ARG A 10 -24.07 13.38 -19.98
C ARG A 10 -24.58 13.08 -21.38
N ALA A 11 -25.43 13.95 -21.95
CA ALA A 11 -25.88 13.81 -23.34
C ALA A 11 -24.73 13.90 -24.35
N VAL A 12 -23.76 14.79 -24.11
CA VAL A 12 -22.56 14.89 -24.95
C VAL A 12 -21.73 13.61 -24.86
N VAL A 13 -21.52 13.08 -23.65
CA VAL A 13 -20.77 11.81 -23.47
C VAL A 13 -21.51 10.64 -24.12
N ASP A 14 -22.84 10.56 -24.00
CA ASP A 14 -23.65 9.52 -24.64
C ASP A 14 -23.56 9.57 -26.17
N HIS A 15 -23.58 10.78 -26.76
CA HIS A 15 -23.37 10.94 -28.19
C HIS A 15 -21.96 10.47 -28.62
N SER A 16 -20.90 10.90 -27.91
CA SER A 16 -19.53 10.46 -28.19
C SER A 16 -19.38 8.94 -28.05
N TRP A 17 -20.08 8.33 -27.08
CA TRP A 17 -20.11 6.89 -26.84
C TRP A 17 -20.75 6.11 -28.00
N GLN A 18 -21.88 6.58 -28.54
CA GLN A 18 -22.57 5.94 -29.66
C GLN A 18 -21.72 5.94 -30.95
N LEU A 19 -20.73 6.85 -31.05
CA LEU A 19 -19.80 6.93 -32.17
C LEU A 19 -18.54 6.06 -32.01
N LEU A 20 -18.44 5.30 -30.91
CA LEU A 20 -17.36 4.34 -30.68
C LEU A 20 -17.74 2.97 -31.27
N ASP A 21 -16.75 2.26 -31.80
CA ASP A 21 -16.88 0.85 -32.11
C ASP A 21 -16.85 0.00 -30.83
N ALA A 22 -17.10 -1.30 -30.97
CA ALA A 22 -17.16 -2.22 -29.83
C ALA A 22 -15.82 -2.29 -29.06
N ASP A 23 -14.68 -2.19 -29.74
CA ASP A 23 -13.36 -2.23 -29.11
C ASP A 23 -13.16 -0.99 -28.22
N ALA A 24 -13.41 0.20 -28.75
CA ALA A 24 -13.27 1.43 -27.98
C ALA A 24 -14.33 1.58 -26.87
N GLN A 25 -15.55 1.06 -27.05
CA GLN A 25 -16.56 0.99 -25.98
C GLN A 25 -16.13 0.06 -24.83
N GLY A 26 -15.63 -1.13 -25.18
CA GLY A 26 -15.09 -2.08 -24.20
C GLY A 26 -13.91 -1.49 -23.42
N ALA A 27 -12.93 -0.94 -24.14
CA ALA A 27 -11.78 -0.28 -23.54
C ALA A 27 -12.20 0.87 -22.62
N LEU A 28 -13.06 1.79 -23.07
CA LEU A 28 -13.50 2.92 -22.24
C LEU A 28 -14.24 2.47 -20.98
N SER A 29 -15.08 1.44 -21.08
CA SER A 29 -15.79 0.85 -19.94
C SER A 29 -14.81 0.34 -18.90
N CYS A 30 -13.87 -0.52 -19.30
CA CYS A 30 -12.89 -1.09 -18.38
C CYS A 30 -11.93 -0.03 -17.82
N LEU A 31 -11.54 0.98 -18.62
CA LEU A 31 -10.73 2.11 -18.15
C LEU A 31 -11.40 2.95 -17.05
N SER A 32 -12.71 2.78 -16.83
CA SER A 32 -13.41 3.51 -15.76
C SER A 32 -12.98 3.11 -14.33
N VAL A 33 -12.29 1.98 -14.16
CA VAL A 33 -11.83 1.50 -12.85
C VAL A 33 -10.65 2.31 -12.29
N PHE A 34 -9.92 3.03 -13.16
CA PHE A 34 -8.78 3.85 -12.77
C PHE A 34 -9.22 5.09 -11.95
N GLN A 35 -8.50 5.39 -10.88
CA GLN A 35 -8.77 6.54 -9.98
C GLN A 35 -7.83 7.73 -10.21
N GLY A 36 -6.90 7.61 -11.14
CA GLY A 36 -5.96 8.67 -11.53
C GLY A 36 -5.55 8.56 -12.99
N SER A 37 -4.39 9.13 -13.33
CA SER A 37 -3.76 8.84 -14.62
C SER A 37 -3.20 7.42 -14.67
N PHE A 38 -2.97 6.91 -15.87
CA PHE A 38 -2.44 5.56 -16.08
C PHE A 38 -1.59 5.48 -17.33
N THR A 39 -0.66 4.53 -17.35
CA THR A 39 0.22 4.30 -18.49
C THR A 39 -0.49 3.54 -19.60
N ARG A 40 0.08 3.54 -20.81
CA ARG A 40 -0.40 2.68 -21.90
C ARG A 40 -0.38 1.20 -21.50
N GLU A 41 0.65 0.80 -20.76
CA GLU A 41 0.82 -0.57 -20.30
C GLU A 41 -0.29 -0.98 -19.33
N ALA A 42 -0.60 -0.12 -18.35
CA ALA A 42 -1.70 -0.36 -17.43
C ALA A 42 -3.04 -0.46 -18.17
N ALA A 43 -3.28 0.42 -19.15
CA ALA A 43 -4.48 0.36 -19.99
C ALA A 43 -4.61 -0.97 -20.74
N ALA A 44 -3.50 -1.48 -21.30
CA ALA A 44 -3.50 -2.76 -22.00
C ALA A 44 -3.74 -3.93 -21.06
N GLN A 45 -3.07 -3.97 -19.90
CA GLN A 45 -3.14 -5.08 -18.95
C GLN A 45 -4.47 -5.14 -18.18
N VAL A 46 -5.02 -3.99 -17.79
CA VAL A 46 -6.24 -3.92 -16.97
C VAL A 46 -7.51 -3.83 -17.79
N ALA A 47 -7.46 -3.18 -18.95
CA ALA A 47 -8.66 -2.91 -19.75
C ALA A 47 -8.64 -3.58 -21.14
N GLY A 48 -7.60 -4.34 -21.46
CA GLY A 48 -7.43 -4.92 -22.80
C GLY A 48 -7.32 -3.86 -23.90
N ALA A 49 -7.02 -2.60 -23.53
CA ALA A 49 -7.16 -1.47 -24.44
C ALA A 49 -6.06 -1.50 -25.52
N SER A 50 -6.49 -1.67 -26.78
CA SER A 50 -5.60 -1.62 -27.94
C SER A 50 -5.07 -0.19 -28.18
N LEU A 51 -3.89 -0.07 -28.81
CA LEU A 51 -3.37 1.25 -29.17
C LEU A 51 -4.32 2.04 -30.11
N PRO A 52 -4.96 1.40 -31.12
CA PRO A 52 -6.01 2.05 -31.91
C PRO A 52 -7.19 2.54 -31.07
N ALA A 53 -7.72 1.73 -30.15
CA ALA A 53 -8.81 2.15 -29.26
C ALA A 53 -8.41 3.37 -28.42
N LEU A 54 -7.22 3.35 -27.81
CA LEU A 54 -6.71 4.50 -27.05
C LEU A 54 -6.57 5.76 -27.92
N ALA A 55 -6.13 5.63 -29.17
CA ALA A 55 -6.06 6.76 -30.11
C ALA A 55 -7.46 7.31 -30.42
N THR A 56 -8.43 6.45 -30.74
CA THR A 56 -9.82 6.84 -30.98
C THR A 56 -10.43 7.56 -29.78
N LEU A 57 -10.18 7.08 -28.56
CA LEU A 57 -10.67 7.71 -27.33
C LEU A 57 -10.03 9.08 -27.09
N VAL A 58 -8.76 9.27 -27.44
CA VAL A 58 -8.10 10.58 -27.38
C VAL A 58 -8.66 11.53 -28.45
N ASP A 59 -8.82 11.06 -29.68
CA ASP A 59 -9.35 11.86 -30.80
C ASP A 59 -10.77 12.35 -30.53
N LYS A 60 -11.59 11.54 -29.85
CA LYS A 60 -12.94 11.90 -29.42
C LYS A 60 -12.99 12.62 -28.07
N SER A 61 -11.84 13.03 -27.52
CA SER A 61 -11.71 13.74 -26.23
C SER A 61 -12.33 13.00 -25.03
N LEU A 62 -12.45 11.67 -25.11
CA LEU A 62 -12.89 10.81 -24.02
C LEU A 62 -11.73 10.42 -23.09
N LEU A 63 -10.51 10.46 -23.62
CA LEU A 63 -9.25 10.44 -22.88
C LEU A 63 -8.44 11.70 -23.15
N ARG A 64 -7.66 12.13 -22.15
CA ARG A 64 -6.63 13.15 -22.32
C ARG A 64 -5.25 12.55 -22.15
N ARG A 65 -4.28 13.02 -22.92
CA ARG A 65 -2.86 12.78 -22.66
C ARG A 65 -2.37 13.77 -21.60
N VAL A 66 -1.65 13.27 -20.60
CA VAL A 66 -0.99 14.09 -19.58
C VAL A 66 0.53 13.97 -19.72
N SER A 67 1.27 14.75 -18.94
CA SER A 67 2.74 14.73 -18.92
C SER A 67 3.27 13.30 -18.68
N GLY A 68 4.40 12.97 -19.33
CA GLY A 68 5.00 11.63 -19.21
C GLY A 68 4.29 10.54 -20.03
N GLY A 69 3.42 10.91 -20.97
CA GLY A 69 2.79 9.96 -21.91
C GLY A 69 1.66 9.13 -21.30
N GLN A 70 1.19 9.49 -20.11
CA GLN A 70 0.05 8.85 -19.45
C GLN A 70 -1.28 9.36 -20.01
N TYR A 71 -2.34 8.61 -19.72
CA TYR A 71 -3.73 8.92 -20.05
C TYR A 71 -4.51 9.24 -18.79
N ALA A 72 -5.59 10.01 -18.91
CA ALA A 72 -6.54 10.23 -17.83
C ALA A 72 -7.97 10.37 -18.38
N LEU A 73 -8.96 9.95 -17.60
CA LEU A 73 -10.38 10.22 -17.85
C LEU A 73 -10.79 11.49 -17.12
N HIS A 74 -11.73 12.23 -17.71
CA HIS A 74 -12.50 13.19 -16.94
C HIS A 74 -13.50 12.46 -16.04
N GLU A 75 -13.74 12.98 -14.83
CA GLU A 75 -14.59 12.31 -13.83
C GLU A 75 -15.97 11.92 -14.36
N VAL A 76 -16.61 12.80 -15.13
CA VAL A 76 -17.94 12.53 -15.69
C VAL A 76 -17.92 11.43 -16.74
N ILE A 77 -16.87 11.35 -17.57
CA ILE A 77 -16.71 10.26 -18.56
C ILE A 77 -16.49 8.95 -17.81
N ARG A 78 -15.65 8.96 -16.78
CA ARG A 78 -15.38 7.80 -15.93
C ARG A 78 -16.64 7.26 -15.27
N GLN A 79 -17.45 8.12 -14.65
CA GLN A 79 -18.71 7.72 -14.03
C GLN A 79 -19.70 7.14 -15.06
N TYR A 80 -19.79 7.75 -16.24
CA TYR A 80 -20.64 7.26 -17.32
C TYR A 80 -20.18 5.88 -17.81
N ALA A 81 -18.89 5.72 -18.13
CA ALA A 81 -18.32 4.47 -18.60
C ALA A 81 -18.40 3.36 -17.54
N GLY A 82 -18.21 3.70 -16.26
CA GLY A 82 -18.37 2.77 -15.16
C GLY A 82 -19.82 2.34 -14.93
N ALA A 83 -20.80 3.19 -15.25
CA ALA A 83 -22.21 2.78 -15.27
C ALA A 83 -22.46 1.79 -16.41
N ARG A 84 -21.93 2.03 -17.61
CA ARG A 84 -22.00 1.09 -18.74
C ARG A 84 -21.36 -0.25 -18.42
N LEU A 85 -20.20 -0.26 -17.75
CA LEU A 85 -19.54 -1.51 -17.36
C LEU A 85 -20.37 -2.34 -16.37
N ARG A 86 -21.07 -1.69 -15.42
CA ARG A 86 -21.96 -2.39 -14.47
C ARG A 86 -23.21 -2.96 -15.12
N GLU A 87 -23.64 -2.43 -16.27
CA GLU A 87 -24.74 -3.00 -17.04
C GLU A 87 -24.36 -4.35 -17.70
N GLN A 88 -23.06 -4.71 -17.74
CA GLN A 88 -22.52 -5.91 -18.39
C GLN A 88 -22.37 -7.11 -17.43
N GLY A 89 -23.15 -7.18 -16.36
CA GLY A 89 -23.03 -8.23 -15.34
C GLY A 89 -21.73 -8.09 -14.53
N ASP A 90 -20.92 -9.15 -14.48
CA ASP A 90 -19.71 -9.22 -13.65
C ASP A 90 -18.51 -8.42 -14.23
N GLY A 91 -18.73 -7.66 -15.30
CA GLY A 91 -17.68 -6.88 -15.97
C GLY A 91 -17.01 -5.85 -15.04
N TRP A 92 -17.77 -5.23 -14.14
CA TRP A 92 -17.21 -4.26 -13.17
C TRP A 92 -16.26 -4.93 -12.18
N ASP A 93 -16.67 -6.04 -11.58
CA ASP A 93 -15.87 -6.75 -10.58
C ASP A 93 -14.62 -7.36 -11.23
N THR A 94 -14.77 -7.95 -12.42
CA THR A 94 -13.65 -8.51 -13.20
C THR A 94 -12.58 -7.45 -13.52
N ALA A 95 -13.00 -6.26 -13.98
CA ALA A 95 -12.06 -5.18 -14.29
C ALA A 95 -11.38 -4.62 -13.03
N ARG A 96 -12.09 -4.58 -11.89
CA ARG A 96 -11.53 -4.17 -10.60
C ARG A 96 -10.56 -5.20 -10.02
N ASP A 97 -10.81 -6.49 -10.22
CA ASP A 97 -9.89 -7.56 -9.86
C ASP A 97 -8.58 -7.46 -10.66
N GLN A 98 -8.66 -7.26 -11.97
CA GLN A 98 -7.50 -7.05 -12.82
C GLN A 98 -6.72 -5.79 -12.44
N HIS A 99 -7.43 -4.70 -12.15
CA HIS A 99 -6.84 -3.45 -11.67
C HIS A 99 -6.10 -3.64 -10.35
N ALA A 100 -6.72 -4.33 -9.38
CA ALA A 100 -6.13 -4.59 -8.08
C ALA A 100 -4.90 -5.48 -8.19
N ALA A 101 -4.98 -6.56 -8.96
CA ALA A 101 -3.87 -7.46 -9.23
C ALA A 101 -2.68 -6.69 -9.84
N TYR A 102 -2.93 -5.91 -10.91
CA TYR A 102 -1.90 -5.14 -11.59
C TYR A 102 -1.17 -4.18 -10.64
N TYR A 103 -1.90 -3.32 -9.92
CA TYR A 103 -1.26 -2.29 -9.11
C TYR A 103 -0.58 -2.84 -7.85
N LEU A 104 -1.15 -3.86 -7.20
CA LEU A 104 -0.53 -4.47 -6.01
C LEU A 104 0.72 -5.28 -6.38
N GLU A 105 0.71 -5.99 -7.51
CA GLU A 105 1.91 -6.65 -8.02
C GLU A 105 3.00 -5.65 -8.40
N ARG A 106 2.63 -4.55 -9.06
CA ARG A 106 3.56 -3.46 -9.39
C ARG A 106 4.19 -2.82 -8.17
N VAL A 107 3.44 -2.69 -7.07
CA VAL A 107 3.99 -2.22 -5.79
C VAL A 107 4.93 -3.27 -5.18
N ALA A 108 4.55 -4.55 -5.17
CA ALA A 108 5.38 -5.62 -4.63
C ALA A 108 6.75 -5.70 -5.32
N GLU A 109 6.79 -5.58 -6.65
CA GLU A 109 8.05 -5.64 -7.42
C GLU A 109 9.04 -4.49 -7.14
N ARG A 110 8.61 -3.43 -6.46
CA ARG A 110 9.47 -2.29 -6.10
C ARG A 110 10.14 -2.46 -4.72
N GLU A 111 9.92 -3.57 -4.02
CA GLU A 111 10.42 -3.77 -2.65
C GLU A 111 11.95 -3.63 -2.55
N ALA A 112 12.71 -4.26 -3.45
CA ALA A 112 14.17 -4.16 -3.42
C ALA A 112 14.69 -2.75 -3.72
N ARG A 113 14.03 -2.05 -4.67
CA ARG A 113 14.40 -0.69 -5.08
C ARG A 113 14.10 0.34 -3.99
N ILE A 114 12.95 0.22 -3.32
CA ILE A 114 12.57 1.16 -2.25
C ILE A 114 13.48 1.01 -1.02
N LYS A 115 14.00 -0.20 -0.75
CA LYS A 115 14.93 -0.47 0.35
C LYS A 115 16.41 -0.19 0.01
N GLY A 116 16.69 0.15 -1.25
CA GLY A 116 18.04 0.25 -1.79
C GLY A 116 18.40 1.65 -2.30
N PRO A 117 19.49 1.77 -3.08
CA PRO A 117 19.96 3.05 -3.63
C PRO A 117 18.94 3.77 -4.54
N GLU A 118 17.97 3.03 -5.09
CA GLU A 118 16.90 3.55 -5.94
C GLU A 118 15.65 4.02 -5.16
N GLN A 119 15.77 4.22 -3.84
CA GLN A 119 14.66 4.60 -2.98
C GLN A 119 13.88 5.82 -3.50
N ALA A 120 14.56 6.92 -3.80
CA ALA A 120 13.89 8.15 -4.21
C ALA A 120 13.13 8.01 -5.55
N PRO A 121 13.72 7.44 -6.63
CA PRO A 121 12.98 7.08 -7.83
C PRO A 121 11.79 6.15 -7.57
N ALA A 122 11.96 5.08 -6.79
CA ALA A 122 10.89 4.12 -6.48
C ALA A 122 9.71 4.79 -5.74
N VAL A 123 10.00 5.67 -4.78
CA VAL A 123 8.96 6.46 -4.09
C VAL A 123 8.24 7.38 -5.08
N ALA A 124 8.96 8.07 -5.97
CA ALA A 124 8.35 8.96 -6.96
C ALA A 124 7.42 8.22 -7.94
N GLU A 125 7.79 7.01 -8.36
CA GLU A 125 6.93 6.14 -9.18
C GLU A 125 5.64 5.78 -8.44
N ILE A 126 5.72 5.40 -7.16
CA ILE A 126 4.52 5.08 -6.36
C ILE A 126 3.64 6.33 -6.16
N VAL A 127 4.24 7.50 -5.92
CA VAL A 127 3.49 8.77 -5.82
C VAL A 127 2.68 9.03 -7.09
N ALA A 128 3.26 8.80 -8.27
CA ALA A 128 2.60 9.04 -9.55
C ALA A 128 1.37 8.12 -9.77
N GLU A 129 1.31 6.97 -9.09
CA GLU A 129 0.27 5.96 -9.25
C GLU A 129 -0.63 5.80 -8.01
N ILE A 130 -0.44 6.64 -6.98
CA ILE A 130 -0.97 6.41 -5.64
C ILE A 130 -2.50 6.28 -5.58
N ASP A 131 -3.24 7.05 -6.39
CA ASP A 131 -4.70 6.98 -6.39
C ASP A 131 -5.21 5.63 -6.89
N ASN A 132 -4.52 5.05 -7.90
CA ASN A 132 -4.83 3.70 -8.36
C ASN A 132 -4.43 2.65 -7.32
N ILE A 133 -3.29 2.83 -6.65
CA ILE A 133 -2.81 1.89 -5.62
C ILE A 133 -3.76 1.88 -4.40
N ARG A 134 -4.23 3.05 -3.94
CA ARG A 134 -5.25 3.16 -2.88
C ARG A 134 -6.54 2.44 -3.27
N ALA A 135 -6.97 2.62 -4.52
CA ALA A 135 -8.18 1.98 -5.04
C ALA A 135 -8.07 0.45 -5.15
N ALA A 136 -6.88 -0.03 -5.53
CA ALA A 136 -6.52 -1.44 -5.58
C ALA A 136 -6.47 -2.05 -4.17
N TRP A 137 -5.83 -1.37 -3.22
CA TRP A 137 -5.75 -1.79 -1.82
C TRP A 137 -7.16 -1.91 -1.20
N SER A 138 -7.99 -0.89 -1.36
CA SER A 138 -9.37 -0.89 -0.85
C SER A 138 -10.21 -2.02 -1.47
N TRP A 139 -10.06 -2.28 -2.78
CA TRP A 139 -10.74 -3.38 -3.44
C TRP A 139 -10.30 -4.74 -2.90
N ALA A 140 -8.99 -4.93 -2.76
CA ALA A 140 -8.40 -6.17 -2.27
C ALA A 140 -8.85 -6.50 -0.83
N ILE A 141 -9.01 -5.48 0.03
CA ILE A 141 -9.61 -5.67 1.36
C ILE A 141 -11.07 -6.15 1.23
N ALA A 142 -11.89 -5.43 0.45
CA ALA A 142 -13.31 -5.71 0.34
C ALA A 142 -13.62 -7.09 -0.24
N HIS A 143 -12.73 -7.63 -1.09
CA HIS A 143 -12.92 -8.90 -1.79
C HIS A 143 -12.00 -10.02 -1.27
N GLY A 144 -11.37 -9.82 -0.10
CA GLY A 144 -10.57 -10.86 0.54
C GLY A 144 -9.33 -11.30 -0.26
N GLN A 145 -8.75 -10.42 -1.09
CA GLN A 145 -7.54 -10.69 -1.87
C GLN A 145 -6.28 -10.59 -1.00
N LEU A 146 -6.25 -11.37 0.08
CA LEU A 146 -5.26 -11.28 1.14
C LEU A 146 -3.82 -11.53 0.64
N ALA A 147 -3.64 -12.44 -0.31
CA ALA A 147 -2.33 -12.72 -0.88
C ALA A 147 -1.74 -11.52 -1.63
N ALA A 148 -2.57 -10.75 -2.35
CA ALA A 148 -2.11 -9.56 -3.07
C ALA A 148 -1.75 -8.43 -2.09
N LEU A 149 -2.57 -8.21 -1.06
CA LEU A 149 -2.27 -7.28 0.03
C LEU A 149 -0.94 -7.62 0.71
N GLY A 150 -0.74 -8.90 1.06
CA GLY A 150 0.48 -9.36 1.73
C GLY A 150 1.75 -9.11 0.92
N ARG A 151 1.71 -9.26 -0.40
CA ARG A 151 2.86 -8.97 -1.28
C ARG A 151 3.18 -7.48 -1.36
N ALA A 152 2.16 -6.61 -1.33
CA ALA A 152 2.34 -5.16 -1.45
C ALA A 152 2.63 -4.46 -0.11
N ALA A 153 2.27 -5.09 1.02
CA ALA A 153 2.26 -4.47 2.35
C ALA A 153 3.60 -3.85 2.75
N GLU A 154 4.68 -4.59 2.55
CA GLU A 154 6.02 -4.15 2.95
C GLU A 154 6.43 -2.89 2.17
N THR A 155 6.32 -2.90 0.84
CA THR A 155 6.61 -1.73 0.00
C THR A 155 5.73 -0.54 0.38
N MET A 156 4.44 -0.77 0.66
CA MET A 156 3.53 0.30 1.09
C MET A 156 3.96 0.91 2.42
N GLN A 157 4.42 0.11 3.39
CA GLN A 157 4.91 0.63 4.66
C GLN A 157 6.15 1.51 4.45
N TRP A 158 7.12 1.05 3.67
CA TRP A 158 8.31 1.83 3.30
C TRP A 158 7.96 3.12 2.57
N PHE A 159 7.01 3.06 1.65
CA PHE A 159 6.52 4.23 0.94
C PHE A 159 5.96 5.29 1.90
N TYR A 160 5.01 4.91 2.78
CA TYR A 160 4.41 5.84 3.72
C TYR A 160 5.42 6.41 4.71
N GLU A 161 6.39 5.59 5.13
CA GLU A 161 7.51 6.01 5.96
C GLU A 161 8.35 7.09 5.29
N PHE A 162 8.92 6.80 4.12
CA PHE A 162 9.82 7.74 3.44
C PHE A 162 9.12 9.00 2.95
N ARG A 163 7.81 8.90 2.65
CA ARG A 163 7.03 10.07 2.22
C ARG A 163 6.59 10.95 3.40
N GLY A 164 6.67 10.43 4.62
CA GLY A 164 6.19 11.10 5.84
C GLY A 164 4.67 11.10 5.99
N TRP A 165 3.96 10.25 5.24
CA TRP A 165 2.50 10.21 5.19
C TRP A 165 1.94 9.25 6.25
N PHE A 166 2.37 9.40 7.50
CA PHE A 166 2.14 8.43 8.56
C PHE A 166 0.66 8.22 8.89
N GLY A 167 -0.11 9.30 9.07
CA GLY A 167 -1.53 9.22 9.42
C GLY A 167 -2.38 8.59 8.31
N GLU A 168 -2.05 8.88 7.06
CA GLU A 168 -2.70 8.24 5.93
C GLU A 168 -2.34 6.75 5.85
N GLY A 169 -1.05 6.42 5.99
CA GLY A 169 -0.60 5.03 6.02
C GLY A 169 -1.28 4.24 7.15
N ALA A 170 -1.33 4.80 8.36
CA ALA A 170 -2.04 4.20 9.50
C ALA A 170 -3.52 3.97 9.17
N THR A 171 -4.18 4.92 8.51
CA THR A 171 -5.58 4.75 8.07
C THR A 171 -5.70 3.60 7.06
N LEU A 172 -4.82 3.54 6.06
CA LEU A 172 -4.84 2.52 5.01
C LEU A 172 -4.60 1.10 5.56
N PHE A 173 -3.61 0.93 6.44
CA PHE A 173 -3.35 -0.37 7.08
C PHE A 173 -4.47 -0.74 8.07
N GLY A 174 -4.99 0.24 8.82
CA GLY A 174 -6.07 0.05 9.79
C GLY A 174 -7.36 -0.52 9.15
N GLN A 175 -7.67 -0.12 7.92
CA GLN A 175 -8.83 -0.63 7.17
C GLN A 175 -8.78 -2.14 6.92
N ALA A 176 -7.59 -2.74 6.85
CA ALA A 176 -7.42 -4.16 6.61
C ALA A 176 -7.57 -5.01 7.88
N LEU A 177 -7.40 -4.43 9.08
CA LEU A 177 -7.24 -5.20 10.31
C LEU A 177 -8.49 -6.00 10.70
N ASN A 178 -9.69 -5.42 10.61
CA ASN A 178 -10.92 -6.12 10.98
C ASN A 178 -11.22 -7.31 10.05
N PRO A 179 -11.18 -7.16 8.70
CA PRO A 179 -11.28 -8.30 7.79
C PRO A 179 -10.20 -9.36 8.04
N LEU A 180 -8.96 -8.97 8.33
CA LEU A 180 -7.88 -9.91 8.62
C LEU A 180 -8.09 -10.69 9.91
N ARG A 181 -8.57 -10.04 10.98
CA ARG A 181 -8.95 -10.71 12.24
C ARG A 181 -10.00 -11.80 12.00
N ALA A 182 -11.00 -11.53 11.18
CA ALA A 182 -12.03 -12.51 10.83
C ALA A 182 -11.47 -13.72 10.04
N ASN A 183 -10.32 -13.57 9.38
CA ASN A 183 -9.67 -14.61 8.55
C ASN A 183 -8.39 -15.18 9.19
N ALA A 184 -8.12 -14.89 10.47
CA ALA A 184 -6.90 -15.31 11.17
C ALA A 184 -6.93 -16.75 11.72
N ALA A 185 -7.85 -17.59 11.24
CA ALA A 185 -7.90 -19.00 11.60
C ALA A 185 -6.76 -19.79 10.94
N GLU A 186 -6.41 -19.45 9.69
CA GLU A 186 -5.38 -20.13 8.92
C GLU A 186 -3.98 -19.51 9.13
N PRO A 187 -2.88 -20.28 9.03
CA PRO A 187 -1.52 -19.76 9.20
C PRO A 187 -1.17 -18.57 8.28
N GLY A 188 -1.69 -18.58 7.04
CA GLY A 188 -1.51 -17.44 6.12
C GLY A 188 -2.18 -16.16 6.62
N GLY A 189 -3.38 -16.29 7.19
CA GLY A 189 -4.13 -15.18 7.77
C GLY A 189 -3.47 -14.63 9.03
N GLN A 190 -2.98 -15.50 9.92
CA GLN A 190 -2.22 -15.10 11.11
C GLN A 190 -0.96 -14.31 10.74
N ARG A 191 -0.19 -14.83 9.79
CA ARG A 191 1.02 -14.16 9.29
C ARG A 191 0.71 -12.75 8.79
N LEU A 192 -0.32 -12.63 7.95
CA LEU A 192 -0.70 -11.36 7.35
C LEU A 192 -1.24 -10.38 8.38
N LEU A 193 -2.12 -10.82 9.28
CA LEU A 193 -2.64 -10.00 10.36
C LEU A 193 -1.51 -9.43 11.22
N GLY A 194 -0.59 -10.29 11.66
CA GLY A 194 0.54 -9.88 12.47
C GLY A 194 1.43 -8.83 11.79
N ARG A 195 1.78 -9.04 10.51
CA ARG A 195 2.57 -8.05 9.76
C ARG A 195 1.84 -6.72 9.58
N MET A 196 0.54 -6.76 9.25
CA MET A 196 -0.28 -5.58 9.05
C MET A 196 -0.48 -4.78 10.36
N LEU A 197 -0.67 -5.47 11.49
CA LEU A 197 -0.69 -4.85 12.83
C LEU A 197 0.64 -4.18 13.14
N GLY A 198 1.77 -4.83 12.82
CA GLY A 198 3.11 -4.25 12.95
C GLY A 198 3.27 -2.95 12.17
N HIS A 199 2.94 -2.96 10.88
CA HIS A 199 3.01 -1.77 10.01
C HIS A 199 2.07 -0.66 10.45
N TYR A 200 0.82 -1.00 10.80
CA TYR A 200 -0.15 -0.06 11.37
C TYR A 200 0.40 0.57 12.65
N GLY A 201 0.88 -0.25 13.59
CA GLY A 201 1.38 0.20 14.88
C GLY A 201 2.56 1.16 14.72
N TYR A 202 3.49 0.86 13.81
CA TYR A 202 4.60 1.74 13.50
C TYR A 202 4.15 3.09 12.91
N LEU A 203 3.25 3.08 11.93
CA LEU A 203 2.75 4.33 11.33
C LEU A 203 1.89 5.13 12.32
N ALA A 204 1.13 4.47 13.18
CA ALA A 204 0.32 5.08 14.22
C ALA A 204 1.19 5.88 15.21
N ILE A 205 2.30 5.30 15.68
CA ILE A 205 3.18 6.05 16.57
C ILE A 205 3.87 7.23 15.88
N ARG A 206 4.27 7.06 14.61
CA ARG A 206 4.84 8.15 13.82
C ARG A 206 3.87 9.31 13.60
N HIS A 207 2.57 9.02 13.68
CA HIS A 207 1.50 10.00 13.64
C HIS A 207 1.09 10.55 15.02
N GLY A 208 1.66 10.02 16.12
CA GLY A 208 1.33 10.42 17.49
C GLY A 208 0.17 9.65 18.13
N ALA A 209 -0.37 8.63 17.47
CA ALA A 209 -1.41 7.74 18.00
C ALA A 209 -0.77 6.62 18.85
N TYR A 210 -0.20 7.00 20.00
CA TYR A 210 0.60 6.09 20.84
C TYR A 210 -0.21 4.92 21.41
N ALA A 211 -1.44 5.17 21.88
CA ALA A 211 -2.26 4.14 22.52
C ALA A 211 -2.63 3.03 21.50
N GLU A 212 -3.05 3.44 20.30
CA GLU A 212 -3.37 2.56 19.19
C GLU A 212 -2.14 1.79 18.71
N SER A 213 -0.98 2.46 18.67
CA SER A 213 0.29 1.83 18.34
C SER A 213 0.64 0.71 19.32
N TYR A 214 0.65 0.98 20.63
CA TYR A 214 0.98 -0.03 21.64
C TYR A 214 0.02 -1.21 21.61
N ALA A 215 -1.29 -0.95 21.46
CA ALA A 215 -2.28 -2.01 21.35
C ALA A 215 -2.03 -2.90 20.13
N ALA A 216 -1.80 -2.31 18.95
CA ALA A 216 -1.58 -3.06 17.72
C ALA A 216 -0.25 -3.83 17.71
N LEU A 217 0.83 -3.23 18.22
CA LEU A 217 2.14 -3.89 18.32
C LEU A 217 2.14 -5.02 19.34
N ALA A 218 1.37 -4.91 20.43
CA ALA A 218 1.19 -6.03 21.36
C ALA A 218 0.36 -7.16 20.73
N GLU A 219 -0.69 -6.81 19.97
CA GLU A 219 -1.52 -7.79 19.27
C GLU A 219 -0.76 -8.52 18.15
N SER A 220 0.22 -7.88 17.49
CA SER A 220 0.92 -8.49 16.36
C SER A 220 1.79 -9.69 16.74
N GLU A 221 2.33 -9.74 17.97
CA GLU A 221 3.27 -10.78 18.38
C GLU A 221 2.65 -12.18 18.37
N ALA A 222 1.45 -12.33 18.95
CA ALA A 222 0.78 -13.63 19.10
C ALA A 222 0.56 -14.37 17.77
N PRO A 223 -0.06 -13.76 16.72
CA PRO A 223 -0.26 -14.45 15.46
C PRO A 223 1.06 -14.70 14.70
N LEU A 224 2.08 -13.85 14.85
CA LEU A 224 3.40 -14.08 14.22
C LEU A 224 4.14 -15.24 14.89
N ALA A 225 4.10 -15.32 16.22
CA ALA A 225 4.70 -16.41 16.99
C ALA A 225 4.03 -17.75 16.67
N ALA A 226 2.70 -17.78 16.55
CA ALA A 226 1.93 -18.98 16.22
C ALA A 226 2.37 -19.64 14.89
N VAL A 227 2.82 -18.84 13.92
CA VAL A 227 3.26 -19.32 12.60
C VAL A 227 4.77 -19.29 12.39
N GLY A 228 5.53 -19.05 13.46
CA GLY A 228 7.00 -18.98 13.43
C GLY A 228 7.55 -17.90 12.51
N ASP A 229 6.86 -16.76 12.33
CA ASP A 229 7.34 -15.65 11.50
C ASP A 229 8.42 -14.83 12.21
N GLN A 230 9.65 -15.33 12.21
CA GLN A 230 10.78 -14.66 12.87
C GLN A 230 11.04 -13.27 12.29
N LEU A 231 10.91 -13.08 10.97
CA LEU A 231 11.10 -11.77 10.35
C LEU A 231 10.03 -10.77 10.83
N GLY A 232 8.76 -11.17 10.84
CA GLY A 232 7.67 -10.33 11.33
C GLY A 232 7.81 -9.98 12.81
N LEU A 233 8.24 -10.95 13.64
CA LEU A 233 8.50 -10.72 15.06
C LEU A 233 9.65 -9.73 15.26
N GLY A 234 10.78 -9.91 14.56
CA GLY A 234 11.92 -9.00 14.62
C GLY A 234 11.53 -7.56 14.26
N ARG A 235 10.74 -7.37 13.19
CA ARG A 235 10.21 -6.04 12.82
C ARG A 235 9.25 -5.47 13.88
N THR A 236 8.36 -6.29 14.43
CA THR A 236 7.46 -5.86 15.50
C THR A 236 8.24 -5.36 16.72
N LEU A 237 9.24 -6.13 17.17
CA LEU A 237 10.11 -5.77 18.30
C LEU A 237 10.84 -4.45 18.00
N GLN A 238 11.37 -4.30 16.78
CA GLN A 238 11.98 -3.04 16.33
C GLN A 238 11.01 -1.85 16.46
N TYR A 239 9.77 -1.99 16.02
CA TYR A 239 8.77 -0.93 16.12
C TYR A 239 8.39 -0.61 17.58
N GLN A 240 8.27 -1.63 18.44
CA GLN A 240 8.04 -1.46 19.88
C GLN A 240 9.21 -0.73 20.55
N MET A 241 10.45 -1.02 20.15
CA MET A 241 11.64 -0.31 20.65
C MET A 241 11.64 1.15 20.24
N SER A 242 11.32 1.47 18.98
CA SER A 242 11.14 2.86 18.56
C SER A 242 10.07 3.56 19.41
N ALA A 243 8.98 2.85 19.73
CA ALA A 243 7.93 3.39 20.56
C ALA A 243 8.34 3.67 22.00
N ALA A 244 8.98 2.70 22.65
CA ALA A 244 9.51 2.86 23.99
C ALA A 244 10.54 3.98 24.06
N LEU A 245 11.45 4.06 23.08
CA LEU A 245 12.50 5.08 23.02
C LEU A 245 11.92 6.49 22.88
N TRP A 246 10.98 6.72 21.96
CA TRP A 246 10.32 8.03 21.82
C TRP A 246 9.44 8.39 23.02
N GLY A 247 8.85 7.38 23.67
CA GLY A 247 8.16 7.52 24.95
C GLY A 247 9.09 7.69 26.16
N ARG A 248 10.42 7.70 25.96
CA ARG A 248 11.46 7.75 27.00
C ARG A 248 11.37 6.63 28.04
N ASN A 249 10.79 5.49 27.67
CA ASN A 249 10.73 4.29 28.49
C ASN A 249 11.96 3.42 28.22
N TYR A 250 13.13 3.88 28.68
CA TYR A 250 14.40 3.22 28.35
C TYR A 250 14.55 1.83 28.97
N ALA A 251 13.89 1.55 30.10
CA ALA A 251 13.88 0.23 30.70
C ALA A 251 13.19 -0.79 29.77
N GLU A 252 12.06 -0.40 29.18
CA GLU A 252 11.37 -1.23 28.20
C GLU A 252 12.16 -1.35 26.90
N THR A 253 12.80 -0.28 26.43
CA THR A 253 13.70 -0.33 25.27
C THR A 253 14.81 -1.38 25.48
N GLN A 254 15.46 -1.41 26.65
CA GLN A 254 16.51 -2.38 26.96
C GLN A 254 15.99 -3.82 26.96
N ARG A 255 14.84 -4.06 27.60
CA ARG A 255 14.19 -5.39 27.61
C ARG A 255 13.86 -5.88 26.20
N LEU A 256 13.39 -4.99 25.33
CA LEU A 256 13.06 -5.31 23.95
C LEU A 256 14.32 -5.51 23.08
N LEU A 257 15.42 -4.79 23.36
CA LEU A 257 16.70 -4.98 22.68
C LEU A 257 17.25 -6.38 22.91
N GLU A 258 17.25 -6.85 24.17
CA GLU A 258 17.68 -8.21 24.52
C GLU A 258 16.88 -9.26 23.72
N ARG A 259 15.55 -9.13 23.69
CA ARG A 259 14.67 -9.99 22.87
C ARG A 259 14.98 -9.89 21.38
N CYS A 260 15.26 -8.70 20.84
CA CYS A 260 15.64 -8.55 19.42
C CYS A 260 16.93 -9.33 19.15
N PHE A 261 17.97 -9.16 19.98
CA PHE A 261 19.27 -9.80 19.77
C PHE A 261 19.22 -11.32 19.79
N GLU A 262 18.38 -11.92 20.66
CA GLU A 262 18.15 -13.37 20.66
C GLU A 262 17.51 -13.86 19.34
N LEU A 263 16.65 -13.03 18.75
CA LEU A 263 15.86 -13.37 17.56
C LEU A 263 16.59 -13.02 16.25
N LEU A 264 17.54 -12.08 16.27
CA LEU A 264 18.27 -11.58 15.09
C LEU A 264 18.88 -12.67 14.19
N PRO A 265 19.58 -13.71 14.72
CA PRO A 265 20.14 -14.77 13.89
C PRO A 265 19.09 -15.50 13.04
N ALA A 266 17.86 -15.62 13.57
CA ALA A 266 16.76 -16.31 12.91
C ALA A 266 15.99 -15.41 11.90
N THR A 267 16.16 -14.08 11.96
CA THR A 267 15.50 -13.17 11.02
C THR A 267 16.12 -13.18 9.62
N GLY A 268 17.45 -13.33 9.54
CA GLY A 268 18.23 -13.20 8.29
C GLY A 268 18.18 -11.80 7.64
N ASP A 269 17.53 -10.81 8.25
CA ASP A 269 17.26 -9.50 7.65
C ASP A 269 18.26 -8.44 8.15
N VAL A 270 19.07 -7.94 7.21
CA VAL A 270 20.12 -6.94 7.47
C VAL A 270 19.53 -5.61 7.96
N HIS A 271 18.33 -5.25 7.50
CA HIS A 271 17.70 -4.00 7.88
C HIS A 271 17.22 -4.05 9.33
N VAL A 272 16.53 -5.12 9.74
CA VAL A 272 16.11 -5.32 11.14
C VAL A 272 17.33 -5.30 12.06
N ARG A 273 18.41 -5.98 11.66
CA ARG A 273 19.67 -5.96 12.40
C ARG A 273 20.27 -4.56 12.52
N ALA A 274 20.38 -3.84 11.42
CA ALA A 274 20.92 -2.48 11.41
C ALA A 274 20.09 -1.56 12.31
N MET A 275 18.77 -1.64 12.24
CA MET A 275 17.89 -0.79 13.03
C MET A 275 17.89 -1.13 14.52
N CYS A 276 17.95 -2.42 14.91
CA CYS A 276 18.13 -2.79 16.32
C CYS A 276 19.45 -2.22 16.88
N LEU A 277 20.53 -2.19 16.09
CA LEU A 277 21.82 -1.60 16.51
C LEU A 277 21.75 -0.07 16.66
N VAL A 278 21.05 0.62 15.76
CA VAL A 278 20.85 2.08 15.87
C VAL A 278 20.05 2.41 17.13
N LEU A 279 18.94 1.70 17.37
CA LEU A 279 18.11 1.92 18.55
C LEU A 279 18.86 1.61 19.86
N ALA A 280 19.75 0.61 19.87
CA ALA A 280 20.63 0.33 21.00
C ALA A 280 21.57 1.51 21.30
N SER A 281 22.22 2.04 20.26
CA SER A 281 23.10 3.21 20.38
C SER A 281 22.35 4.43 20.90
N ASP A 282 21.15 4.71 20.39
CA ASP A 282 20.33 5.83 20.83
C ASP A 282 19.87 5.68 22.28
N CYS A 283 19.54 4.46 22.71
CA CYS A 283 19.18 4.17 24.10
C CYS A 283 20.36 4.40 25.05
N ALA A 284 21.56 3.89 24.71
CA ALA A 284 22.77 4.09 25.51
C ALA A 284 23.17 5.57 25.59
N PHE A 285 23.06 6.30 24.47
CA PHE A 285 23.30 7.75 24.42
C PHE A 285 22.32 8.50 25.34
N ALA A 286 21.02 8.19 25.27
CA ALA A 286 19.99 8.83 26.08
C ALA A 286 20.13 8.55 27.59
N GLN A 287 20.72 7.42 27.97
CA GLN A 287 21.04 7.06 29.35
C GLN A 287 22.40 7.60 29.84
N GLY A 288 23.18 8.25 28.98
CA GLY A 288 24.51 8.77 29.34
C GLY A 288 25.58 7.69 29.51
N GLN A 289 25.41 6.52 28.90
CA GLN A 289 26.30 5.35 29.03
C GLN A 289 27.40 5.28 27.94
N LEU A 290 27.70 6.40 27.27
CA LEU A 290 28.66 6.44 26.15
C LEU A 290 30.07 5.94 26.51
N ASP A 291 30.44 5.99 27.80
CA ASP A 291 31.79 5.64 28.26
C ASP A 291 32.08 4.13 28.33
N GLU A 292 31.07 3.26 28.22
CA GLU A 292 31.26 1.79 28.29
C GLU A 292 31.34 1.14 26.89
N SER A 293 30.62 1.67 25.90
CA SER A 293 30.55 1.12 24.54
C SER A 293 31.84 1.29 23.72
N GLU A 294 32.72 2.23 24.07
CA GLU A 294 34.02 2.40 23.39
C GLU A 294 35.12 1.51 23.99
N ARG A 295 34.94 0.96 25.19
CA ARG A 295 35.95 0.11 25.86
C ARG A 295 35.94 -1.35 25.43
N GLU A 296 34.83 -1.85 24.91
CA GLU A 296 34.70 -3.26 24.49
C GLU A 296 34.96 -3.48 22.98
N ARG A 297 35.35 -2.43 22.23
CA ARG A 297 35.69 -2.50 20.80
C ARG A 297 37.15 -2.15 20.47
N LEU A 298 38.04 -2.20 21.46
CA LEU A 298 39.51 -2.28 21.28
C LEU A 298 40.01 -3.62 21.81
#